data_AF-A0A4P7QJB8-F1
#
_entry.id   AF-A0A4P7QJB8-F1
#
_cell.length_a   1.000
_cell.length_b   1.000
_cell.length_c   1.000
_cell.angle_alpha   90.00
_cell.angle_beta   90.00
_cell.angle_gamma   90.00
#
_symmetry.space_group_name_H-M   'P 1'
#
loop_
_entity.id
_entity.type
_entity.pdbx_description
1 polymer ?
#
loop_
_entity_poly.entity_id
_entity_poly.type
_entity_poly.pdbx_seq_one_letter_code
_entity_poly.pdbx_strand_id
1 'polypeptide(L)'
;MTKPDPAHRPVPEEEIGPLGLGHKPVKDPFKGLNGMVSGVLILEGISLLLALLVVLKVEGGALWTPFNWGFITVLGLIHFILPAFVKKPWFFPVTLAIQLVGLVVGFFVHWSLAAMVLIYIGIWFFALHLRSNMIERMRRGLLTTQHLEAGQ
;
A
#
# COMPACT_ATOMS: atom_id res chain seq x y z
N MET A 1 -11.92 -28.20 16.28
CA MET A 1 -12.76 -27.40 15.36
C MET A 1 -11.90 -26.32 14.73
N THR A 2 -11.36 -26.59 13.54
CA THR A 2 -10.68 -25.58 12.71
C THR A 2 -11.72 -24.58 12.21
N LYS A 3 -11.49 -23.29 12.45
CA LYS A 3 -12.35 -22.21 11.95
C LYS A 3 -12.48 -22.34 10.42
N PRO A 4 -13.70 -22.29 9.84
CA PRO A 4 -13.85 -22.40 8.39
C PRO A 4 -13.02 -21.30 7.71
N ASP A 5 -12.30 -21.69 6.66
CA ASP A 5 -11.52 -20.77 5.83
C ASP A 5 -12.45 -19.65 5.35
N PRO A 6 -12.17 -18.37 5.65
CA PRO A 6 -12.99 -17.26 5.16
C PRO A 6 -13.14 -17.24 3.64
N ALA A 7 -12.22 -17.88 2.89
CA ALA A 7 -12.32 -18.04 1.44
C ALA A 7 -13.41 -19.03 0.97
N HIS A 8 -13.98 -19.82 1.88
CA HIS A 8 -15.00 -20.84 1.59
C HIS A 8 -16.38 -20.50 2.14
N ARG A 9 -16.61 -19.25 2.57
CA ARG A 9 -17.98 -18.83 2.86
C ARG A 9 -18.78 -18.87 1.55
N PRO A 10 -19.96 -19.52 1.51
CA PRO A 10 -20.84 -19.40 0.37
C PRO A 10 -21.19 -17.91 0.16
N VAL A 11 -21.19 -17.48 -1.10
CA VAL A 11 -21.66 -16.13 -1.47
C VAL A 11 -23.19 -16.22 -1.48
N PRO A 12 -23.90 -15.39 -0.71
CA PRO A 12 -25.37 -15.35 -0.77
C PRO A 12 -25.83 -15.03 -2.20
N GLU A 13 -26.93 -15.64 -2.65
CA GLU A 13 -27.41 -15.54 -4.04
C GLU A 13 -27.73 -14.09 -4.43
N GLU A 14 -28.15 -13.28 -3.46
CA GLU A 14 -28.41 -11.84 -3.61
C GLU A 14 -27.13 -11.00 -3.81
N GLU A 15 -25.96 -11.50 -3.41
CA GLU A 15 -24.67 -10.79 -3.56
C GLU A 15 -23.90 -11.20 -4.83
N ILE A 16 -24.37 -12.24 -5.53
CA ILE A 16 -23.75 -12.71 -6.77
C ILE A 16 -24.03 -11.70 -7.89
N GLY A 17 -23.03 -11.46 -8.73
CA GLY A 17 -23.17 -10.60 -9.89
C GLY A 17 -24.29 -11.05 -10.82
N PRO A 18 -24.90 -10.13 -11.59
CA PRO A 18 -26.01 -10.45 -12.49
C PRO A 18 -25.63 -11.44 -13.61
N LEU A 19 -24.34 -11.68 -13.81
CA LEU A 19 -23.80 -12.62 -14.79
C LEU A 19 -23.35 -13.96 -14.15
N GLY A 20 -23.63 -14.16 -12.85
CA GLY A 20 -23.16 -15.29 -12.06
C GLY A 20 -21.83 -15.03 -11.34
N LEU A 21 -21.24 -16.09 -10.78
CA LEU A 21 -19.98 -16.01 -10.02
C LEU A 21 -18.74 -15.71 -10.90
N GLY A 22 -18.88 -15.84 -12.21
CA GLY A 22 -17.79 -15.67 -13.17
C GLY A 22 -16.68 -16.72 -13.05
N HIS A 23 -15.88 -16.85 -14.10
CA HIS A 23 -14.69 -17.70 -14.09
C HIS A 23 -13.44 -16.90 -13.70
N LYS A 24 -12.27 -17.53 -13.73
CA LYS A 24 -10.99 -16.85 -13.48
C LYS A 24 -10.85 -15.65 -14.44
N PRO A 25 -10.55 -14.43 -13.96
CA PRO A 25 -10.44 -13.26 -14.82
C PRO A 25 -9.42 -13.46 -15.95
N VAL A 26 -9.79 -13.09 -17.18
CA VAL A 26 -8.88 -13.15 -18.35
C VAL A 26 -7.67 -12.22 -18.17
N LYS A 27 -7.88 -11.06 -17.54
CA LYS A 27 -6.83 -10.10 -17.16
C LYS A 27 -6.70 -10.08 -15.64
N ASP A 28 -5.48 -10.20 -15.14
CA ASP A 28 -5.19 -10.11 -13.71
C ASP A 28 -5.49 -8.69 -13.18
N PRO A 29 -6.51 -8.51 -12.32
CA PRO A 29 -6.85 -7.20 -11.79
C PRO A 29 -5.77 -6.64 -10.84
N PHE A 30 -4.96 -7.51 -10.22
CA PHE A 30 -3.90 -7.08 -9.31
C PHE A 30 -2.70 -6.49 -10.03
N LYS A 31 -2.52 -6.72 -11.34
CA LYS A 31 -1.44 -6.10 -12.11
C LYS A 31 -1.55 -4.57 -12.11
N GLY A 32 -2.76 -4.03 -12.28
CA GLY A 32 -3.02 -2.59 -12.21
C GLY A 32 -2.82 -2.04 -10.80
N LEU A 33 -3.37 -2.74 -9.79
CA LEU A 33 -3.23 -2.35 -8.39
C LEU A 33 -1.76 -2.32 -7.94
N ASN A 34 -0.97 -3.32 -8.33
CA ASN A 34 0.46 -3.39 -8.01
C ASN A 34 1.24 -2.24 -8.64
N GLY A 35 0.89 -1.81 -9.87
CA GLY A 35 1.48 -0.64 -10.51
C GLY A 35 1.20 0.65 -9.74
N MET A 36 -0.05 0.85 -9.33
CA MET A 36 -0.46 1.99 -8.49
C MET A 36 0.28 2.00 -7.15
N VAL A 37 0.33 0.85 -6.45
CA VAL A 37 1.03 0.70 -5.16
C VAL A 37 2.53 1.03 -5.29
N SER A 38 3.19 0.56 -6.35
CA SER A 38 4.58 0.92 -6.63
C SER A 38 4.76 2.42 -6.87
N GLY A 39 3.83 3.06 -7.58
CA GLY A 39 3.84 4.51 -7.80
C GLY A 39 3.72 5.30 -6.49
N VAL A 40 2.82 4.88 -5.60
CA VAL A 40 2.67 5.48 -4.26
C VAL A 40 3.96 5.36 -3.45
N LEU A 41 4.61 4.20 -3.44
CA LEU A 41 5.89 4.00 -2.74
C LEU A 41 7.00 4.93 -3.24
N ILE A 42 7.13 5.09 -4.56
CA ILE A 42 8.15 5.99 -5.12
C ILE A 42 7.86 7.44 -4.75
N LEU A 43 6.59 7.87 -4.84
CA LEU A 43 6.20 9.23 -4.45
C LEU A 43 6.43 9.50 -2.96
N GLU A 44 6.17 8.50 -2.12
CA GLU A 44 6.47 8.52 -0.69
C GLU A 44 7.97 8.65 -0.43
N GLY A 45 8.77 7.83 -1.09
CA GLY A 45 10.23 7.91 -1.03
C GLY A 45 10.77 9.29 -1.42
N ILE A 46 10.24 9.88 -2.49
CA ILE A 46 10.61 11.25 -2.90
C ILE A 46 10.21 12.25 -1.81
N SER A 47 8.99 12.16 -1.29
CA SER A 47 8.47 13.05 -0.25
C SER A 47 9.33 12.99 1.02
N LEU A 48 9.74 11.79 1.42
CA LEU A 48 10.68 11.54 2.51
C LEU A 48 12.05 12.17 2.26
N LEU A 49 12.63 11.98 1.08
CA LEU A 49 13.93 12.59 0.76
C LEU A 49 13.85 14.11 0.68
N LEU A 50 12.71 14.68 0.26
CA LEU A 50 12.48 16.13 0.32
C LEU A 50 12.40 16.66 1.76
N ALA A 51 12.04 15.83 2.75
CA ALA A 51 12.10 16.20 4.16
C ALA A 51 13.54 16.47 4.64
N LEU A 52 14.57 15.99 3.94
CA LEU A 52 15.96 16.37 4.21
C LEU A 52 16.15 17.89 4.07
N LEU A 53 15.50 18.53 3.09
CA LEU A 53 15.58 19.97 2.91
C LEU A 53 14.94 20.71 4.09
N VAL A 54 13.85 20.15 4.65
CA VAL A 54 13.17 20.72 5.82
C VAL A 54 14.12 20.71 7.01
N VAL A 55 14.68 19.55 7.39
CA VAL A 55 15.59 19.47 8.54
C VAL A 55 16.90 20.24 8.35
N LEU A 56 17.33 20.46 7.10
CA LEU A 56 18.51 21.27 6.78
C LEU A 56 18.27 22.77 6.88
N LYS A 57 17.08 23.25 6.45
CA LYS A 57 16.82 24.68 6.24
C LYS A 57 15.95 25.30 7.33
N VAL A 58 15.07 24.54 7.95
CA VAL A 58 14.20 25.03 9.02
C VAL A 58 15.03 25.24 10.30
N GLU A 59 14.69 26.28 11.07
CA GLU A 59 15.37 26.64 12.33
C GLU A 59 16.90 26.80 12.20
N GLY A 60 17.38 27.23 11.03
CA GLY A 60 18.81 27.37 10.77
C GLY A 60 19.58 26.04 10.75
N GLY A 61 18.89 24.90 10.58
CA GLY A 61 19.51 23.58 10.52
C GLY A 61 19.79 22.96 11.90
N ALA A 62 19.15 23.45 12.97
CA ALA A 62 19.31 22.92 14.33
C ALA A 62 19.07 21.40 14.43
N LEU A 63 18.23 20.85 13.54
CA LEU A 63 17.87 19.44 13.47
C LEU A 63 18.70 18.64 12.47
N TRP A 64 19.73 19.24 11.84
CA TRP A 64 20.66 18.58 10.92
C TRP A 64 21.71 17.74 11.67
N THR A 65 21.25 16.77 12.45
CA THR A 65 22.12 15.84 13.18
C THR A 65 22.38 14.58 12.33
N PRO A 66 23.53 13.89 12.52
CA PRO A 66 23.83 12.62 11.85
C PRO A 66 22.71 11.58 11.93
N PHE A 67 22.04 11.52 13.08
CA PHE A 67 20.90 10.62 13.29
C PHE A 67 19.69 11.01 12.42
N ASN A 68 19.30 12.29 12.44
CA ASN A 68 18.08 12.77 11.78
C ASN A 68 18.14 12.61 10.26
N TRP A 69 19.17 13.16 9.62
CA TRP A 69 19.29 13.06 8.16
C TRP A 69 19.57 11.61 7.72
N GLY A 70 20.33 10.85 8.52
CA GLY A 70 20.59 9.44 8.26
C GLY A 70 19.32 8.60 8.28
N PHE A 71 18.47 8.80 9.29
CA PHE A 71 17.17 8.13 9.40
C PHE A 71 16.27 8.43 8.20
N ILE A 72 16.09 9.71 7.85
CA ILE A 72 15.27 10.12 6.70
C ILE A 72 15.78 9.50 5.41
N THR A 73 17.11 9.50 5.21
CA THR A 73 17.75 8.94 4.02
C THR A 73 17.49 7.45 3.91
N VAL A 74 17.74 6.68 4.98
CA VAL A 74 17.49 5.23 5.00
C VAL A 74 16.01 4.93 4.76
N LEU A 75 15.11 5.64 5.44
CA LEU A 75 13.67 5.47 5.30
C LEU A 75 13.22 5.74 3.86
N GLY A 76 13.68 6.84 3.25
CA GLY A 76 13.40 7.17 1.85
C GLY A 76 13.90 6.09 0.89
N LEU A 77 15.15 5.62 1.04
CA LEU A 77 15.73 4.60 0.17
C LEU A 77 15.01 3.24 0.26
N ILE A 78 14.54 2.86 1.45
CA ILE A 78 13.71 1.65 1.62
C ILE A 78 12.46 1.72 0.72
N HIS A 79 11.83 2.89 0.60
CA HIS A 79 10.66 3.08 -0.25
C HIS A 79 10.96 2.99 -1.75
N PHE A 80 12.21 3.21 -2.18
CA PHE A 80 12.64 2.94 -3.56
C PHE A 80 12.90 1.46 -3.83
N ILE A 81 13.24 0.68 -2.79
CA ILE A 81 13.56 -0.75 -2.90
C ILE A 81 12.29 -1.62 -2.83
N LEU A 82 11.35 -1.27 -1.94
CA LEU A 82 10.12 -2.03 -1.71
C LEU A 82 9.26 -2.33 -2.96
N PRO A 83 9.15 -1.46 -3.99
CA PRO A 83 8.35 -1.74 -5.19
C PRO A 83 8.74 -3.04 -5.90
N ALA A 84 10.01 -3.46 -5.81
CA ALA A 84 10.47 -4.73 -6.37
C ALA A 84 9.79 -5.95 -5.72
N PHE A 85 9.23 -5.79 -4.52
CA PHE A 85 8.61 -6.84 -3.72
C PHE A 85 7.09 -6.74 -3.65
N VAL A 86 6.44 -5.87 -4.44
CA VAL A 86 4.98 -5.62 -4.38
C VAL A 86 4.11 -6.89 -4.55
N LYS A 87 4.64 -7.90 -5.23
CA LYS A 87 3.95 -9.20 -5.45
C LYS A 87 4.09 -10.18 -4.29
N LYS A 88 4.91 -9.88 -3.27
CA LYS A 88 5.18 -10.80 -2.16
C LYS A 88 4.07 -10.72 -1.11
N PRO A 89 3.70 -11.86 -0.47
CA PRO A 89 2.59 -11.90 0.49
C PRO A 89 2.85 -11.06 1.76
N TRP A 90 4.13 -10.85 2.11
CA TRP A 90 4.55 -10.06 3.27
C TRP A 90 4.64 -8.56 3.00
N PHE A 91 4.43 -8.11 1.75
CA PHE A 91 4.65 -6.72 1.35
C PHE A 91 3.84 -5.73 2.20
N PHE A 92 2.51 -5.88 2.23
CA PHE A 92 1.64 -4.97 2.99
C PHE A 92 1.97 -4.89 4.48
N PRO A 93 2.14 -6.01 5.22
CA PRO A 93 2.50 -5.92 6.64
C PRO A 93 3.88 -5.27 6.86
N VAL A 94 4.87 -5.53 6.00
CA VAL A 94 6.19 -4.87 6.10
C VAL A 94 6.08 -3.37 5.85
N THR A 95 5.35 -2.95 4.82
CA THR A 95 5.15 -1.54 4.51
C THR A 95 4.44 -0.81 5.65
N LEU A 96 3.38 -1.39 6.22
CA LEU A 96 2.69 -0.80 7.37
C LEU A 96 3.61 -0.71 8.60
N ALA A 97 4.45 -1.72 8.85
CA ALA A 97 5.40 -1.69 9.96
C ALA A 97 6.44 -0.56 9.78
N ILE A 98 6.97 -0.41 8.57
CA ILE A 98 7.87 0.70 8.20
C ILE A 98 7.18 2.04 8.41
N GLN A 99 5.88 2.13 8.07
CA GLN A 99 5.10 3.34 8.27
C GLN A 99 4.95 3.73 9.74
N LEU A 100 4.68 2.75 10.61
CA LEU A 100 4.59 2.98 12.05
C LEU A 100 5.95 3.39 12.63
N VAL A 101 7.05 2.77 12.18
CA VAL A 101 8.41 3.19 12.55
C VAL A 101 8.67 4.62 12.08
N GLY A 102 8.32 4.95 10.84
CA GLY A 102 8.40 6.29 10.27
C GLY A 102 7.64 7.32 11.10
N LEU A 103 6.46 6.96 11.61
CA LEU A 103 5.62 7.87 12.40
C LEU A 103 6.24 8.12 13.78
N VAL A 104 6.59 7.04 14.48
CA VAL A 104 7.12 7.11 15.85
C VAL A 104 8.48 7.80 15.86
N VAL A 105 9.43 7.33 15.03
CA VAL A 105 10.78 7.90 14.99
C VAL A 105 10.75 9.28 14.33
N GLY A 106 9.94 9.46 13.28
CA GLY A 106 9.78 10.75 12.61
C GLY A 106 9.29 11.86 13.53
N PHE A 107 8.45 11.54 14.52
CA PHE A 107 8.00 12.49 15.54
C PHE A 107 9.16 13.05 16.38
N PHE A 108 10.15 12.20 16.72
CA PHE A 108 11.36 12.64 17.43
C PHE A 108 12.35 13.39 16.54
N VAL A 109 12.30 13.19 15.22
CA VAL A 109 13.15 13.91 14.26
C VAL A 109 12.61 15.32 14.00
N HIS A 110 11.34 15.42 13.58
CA HIS A 110 10.62 16.68 13.40
C HIS A 110 9.12 16.41 13.20
N TRP A 111 8.25 17.22 13.79
CA TRP A 111 6.79 17.00 13.74
C TRP A 111 6.22 16.96 12.30
N SER A 112 6.79 17.72 11.36
CA SER A 112 6.33 17.70 9.96
C SER A 112 6.61 16.37 9.26
N LEU A 113 7.67 15.66 9.65
CA LEU A 113 7.97 14.33 9.14
C LEU A 113 6.91 13.34 9.62
N ALA A 114 6.53 13.40 10.89
CA ALA A 114 5.44 12.61 11.43
C ALA A 114 4.10 12.92 10.75
N ALA A 115 3.77 14.20 10.54
CA ALA A 115 2.55 14.62 9.85
C ALA A 115 2.49 14.09 8.41
N MET A 116 3.61 14.16 7.67
CA MET A 116 3.70 13.63 6.31
C MET A 116 3.52 12.10 6.29
N VAL A 117 4.21 11.37 7.16
CA VAL A 117 4.07 9.91 7.27
C VAL A 117 2.64 9.53 7.65
N LEU A 118 1.98 10.31 8.52
CA LEU A 118 0.59 10.09 8.91
C LEU A 118 -0.38 10.21 7.71
N ILE A 119 -0.15 11.15 6.80
CA ILE A 119 -0.93 11.26 5.56
C ILE A 119 -0.77 9.99 4.72
N TYR A 120 0.45 9.50 4.57
CA TYR A 120 0.71 8.26 3.83
C TYR A 120 0.14 7.02 4.52
N ILE A 121 0.08 6.97 5.87
CA ILE A 121 -0.69 5.93 6.58
C ILE A 121 -2.13 5.89 6.08
N GLY A 122 -2.76 7.06 5.94
CA GLY A 122 -4.11 7.18 5.37
C GLY A 122 -4.19 6.63 3.94
N ILE A 123 -3.20 6.94 3.09
CA ILE A 123 -3.11 6.39 1.72
C ILE A 123 -2.93 4.87 1.74
N TRP A 124 -2.14 4.33 2.65
CA TRP A 124 -1.95 2.89 2.81
C TRP A 124 -3.23 2.18 3.25
N PHE A 125 -3.99 2.77 4.18
CA PHE A 125 -5.33 2.27 4.52
C PHE A 125 -6.26 2.29 3.31
N PHE A 126 -6.23 3.34 2.50
CA PHE A 126 -7.01 3.39 1.27
C PHE A 126 -6.56 2.32 0.26
N ALA A 127 -5.25 2.08 0.10
CA ALA A 127 -4.74 1.02 -0.78
C ALA A 127 -5.19 -0.38 -0.31
N LEU A 128 -5.19 -0.64 1.01
CA LEU A 128 -5.73 -1.87 1.60
C LEU A 128 -7.25 -2.00 1.36
N HIS A 129 -7.98 -0.89 1.46
CA HIS A 129 -9.40 -0.85 1.15
C HIS A 129 -9.66 -1.22 -0.31
N LEU A 130 -8.94 -0.60 -1.27
CA LEU A 130 -9.05 -0.94 -2.70
C LEU A 130 -8.71 -2.42 -2.97
N ARG A 131 -7.65 -2.94 -2.34
CA ARG A 131 -7.28 -4.35 -2.45
C ARG A 131 -8.39 -5.27 -1.94
N SER A 132 -8.95 -4.97 -0.78
CA SER A 132 -9.99 -5.77 -0.15
C SER A 132 -11.29 -5.73 -0.96
N ASN A 133 -11.65 -4.54 -1.45
CA ASN A 133 -12.80 -4.36 -2.34
C ASN A 133 -12.63 -5.14 -3.65
N MET A 134 -11.44 -5.14 -4.25
CA MET A 134 -11.16 -5.92 -5.46
C MET A 134 -11.34 -7.43 -5.23
N ILE A 135 -10.81 -7.95 -4.12
CA ILE A 135 -10.97 -9.36 -3.74
C ILE A 135 -12.45 -9.72 -3.58
N GLU A 136 -13.21 -8.86 -2.89
CA GLU A 136 -14.63 -9.10 -2.67
C GLU A 136 -15.43 -9.05 -3.98
N ARG A 137 -15.12 -8.09 -4.86
CA ARG A 137 -15.73 -8.01 -6.20
C ARG A 137 -15.43 -9.24 -7.05
N MET A 138 -14.20 -9.76 -6.99
CA MET A 138 -13.83 -11.01 -7.66
C MET A 138 -14.62 -12.19 -7.11
N ARG A 139 -14.73 -12.30 -5.78
CA ARG A 139 -15.48 -13.38 -5.11
C ARG A 139 -16.96 -13.38 -5.52
N ARG A 140 -17.55 -12.19 -5.72
CA ARG A 140 -18.94 -12.01 -6.12
C ARG A 140 -19.20 -12.13 -7.62
N GLY A 141 -18.18 -12.32 -8.46
CA GLY A 141 -18.36 -12.33 -9.93
C GLY A 141 -18.74 -10.96 -10.49
N LEU A 142 -18.24 -9.87 -9.91
CA LEU A 142 -18.60 -8.51 -10.34
C LEU A 142 -17.63 -7.91 -11.37
N LEU A 143 -16.60 -8.65 -11.80
CA LEU A 143 -15.69 -8.17 -12.83
C LEU A 143 -16.15 -8.62 -14.21
N THR A 144 -16.17 -7.69 -15.16
CA THR A 144 -16.47 -7.98 -16.57
C THR A 144 -15.50 -9.00 -17.15
N THR A 145 -14.22 -8.93 -16.77
CA THR A 145 -13.17 -9.87 -17.21
C THR A 145 -13.35 -11.31 -16.71
N GLN A 146 -14.24 -11.56 -15.75
CA GLN A 146 -14.64 -12.92 -15.31
C GLN A 146 -15.73 -13.54 -16.18
N HIS A 147 -16.28 -12.78 -17.13
CA HIS A 147 -17.37 -13.19 -18.01
C HIS A 147 -17.01 -13.03 -19.50
N LEU A 148 -15.76 -12.67 -19.79
CA LEU A 148 -15.24 -12.66 -21.14
C LEU A 148 -14.79 -14.09 -21.47
N GLU A 149 -15.32 -14.66 -22.55
CA GLU A 149 -14.80 -15.92 -23.07
C GLU A 149 -13.29 -15.79 -23.34
N ALA A 150 -12.53 -16.81 -22.96
CA ALA A 150 -11.10 -16.87 -23.20
C ALA A 150 -10.82 -17.12 -24.70
N GLY A 151 -11.09 -16.13 -25.55
CA GLY A 151 -10.73 -16.14 -26.97
C GLY A 151 -11.88 -15.85 -27.94
N GLN A 152 -12.04 -14.57 -28.28
CA GLN A 152 -12.05 -14.11 -29.68
C GLN A 152 -10.83 -13.22 -29.89
#